data_AF-A0A929UND0-F1
#
_entry.id   AF-A0A929UND0-F1
#
_cell.length_a   1.000
_cell.length_b   1.000
_cell.length_c   1.000
_cell.angle_alpha   90.00
_cell.angle_beta   90.00
_cell.angle_gamma   90.00
#
_symmetry.space_group_name_H-M   'P 1'
#
loop_
_entity.id
_entity.type
_entity.pdbx_description
1 polymer ?
#
loop_
_entity_poly.entity_id
_entity_poly.type
_entity_poly.pdbx_seq_one_letter_code
_entity_poly.pdbx_strand_id
1 'polypeptide(L)'
;MIEKALAWFYARKGQVYYSMENRNGPSSYDCSSSVYYALKEAGILPSSYWIGNTDTLFDALEKNGWVRVPTDANGDAQCQRGDIFIWGIRGNSGGALGHTGIFTDPDNVINCRYQAGIVVDNHDWLWSASGCPPYTFYRYVGKPAQAAQRRVALPEVYYADEVATVFNIRQIRCNRLTHAFDWEDNGIPVSVAVKTDKDGYLLDGEINTGDYFRIVGGTEVLSEEVEDGHKYLQLRMASDGIWVLAERVRELSSNDAGTTRPQPRPQPQPAPKTPEIQQTPQPKEKPQEQPLAPQPTNEDIMRGLSVNKGLLEKILAVLNKIVEFLTGIFKGFNK
;
A
#
# COMPACT_ATOMS: atom_id res chain seq x y z
N MET A 1 7.29 1.35 10.79
CA MET A 1 8.38 1.76 11.70
C MET A 1 9.46 0.69 11.80
N ILE A 2 9.10 -0.54 12.17
CA ILE A 2 10.08 -1.62 12.40
C ILE A 2 10.97 -1.92 11.18
N GLU A 3 10.42 -1.91 9.97
CA GLU A 3 11.24 -2.16 8.78
C GLU A 3 12.28 -1.06 8.52
N LYS A 4 12.02 0.19 8.92
CA LYS A 4 13.00 1.28 8.86
C LYS A 4 14.16 1.01 9.82
N ALA A 5 13.87 0.52 11.03
CA ALA A 5 14.90 0.12 11.99
C ALA A 5 15.76 -1.02 11.42
N LEU A 6 15.14 -2.03 10.81
CA LEU A 6 15.85 -3.13 10.16
C LEU A 6 16.70 -2.63 8.97
N ALA A 7 16.16 -1.72 8.16
CA ALA A 7 16.90 -1.14 7.04
C ALA A 7 18.11 -0.32 7.49
N TRP A 8 17.99 0.44 8.60
CA TRP A 8 19.09 1.15 9.21
C TRP A 8 20.25 0.20 9.59
N PHE A 9 19.91 -0.97 10.14
CA PHE A 9 20.87 -2.02 10.45
C PHE A 9 21.48 -2.61 9.18
N TYR A 10 20.67 -2.97 8.17
CA TYR A 10 21.18 -3.54 6.92
C TYR A 10 22.11 -2.59 6.17
N ALA A 11 21.83 -1.29 6.16
CA ALA A 11 22.69 -0.28 5.55
C ALA A 11 24.09 -0.21 6.19
N ARG A 12 24.22 -0.64 7.45
CA ARG A 12 25.48 -0.62 8.23
C ARG A 12 26.12 -1.99 8.40
N LYS A 13 25.47 -3.04 7.91
CA LYS A 13 25.97 -4.43 8.01
C LYS A 13 27.35 -4.55 7.35
N GLY A 14 28.33 -4.97 8.13
CA GLY A 14 29.74 -5.09 7.69
C GLY A 14 30.44 -3.77 7.37
N GLN A 15 29.85 -2.61 7.67
CA GLN A 15 30.42 -1.28 7.39
C GLN A 15 30.91 -0.56 8.66
N VAL A 16 30.51 -1.04 9.84
CA VAL A 16 30.81 -0.43 11.14
C VAL A 16 31.46 -1.45 12.07
N TYR A 17 32.22 -0.99 13.06
CA TYR A 17 32.82 -1.85 14.09
C TYR A 17 32.07 -1.78 15.42
N TYR A 18 32.29 -2.79 16.26
CA TYR A 18 31.77 -2.79 17.63
C TYR A 18 32.68 -1.97 18.55
N SER A 19 32.11 -1.06 19.35
CA SER A 19 32.84 -0.35 20.40
C SER A 19 31.89 0.09 21.52
N MET A 20 32.20 -0.28 22.76
CA MET A 20 31.51 0.26 23.95
C MET A 20 31.98 1.67 24.32
N GLU A 21 33.18 2.08 23.89
CA GLU A 21 33.72 3.42 24.13
C GLU A 21 33.19 4.40 23.07
N ASN A 22 33.36 4.06 21.79
CA ASN A 22 32.94 4.87 20.64
C ASN A 22 31.61 4.36 20.09
N ARG A 23 30.56 4.37 20.92
CA ARG A 23 29.30 3.67 20.63
C ARG A 23 28.24 4.47 19.87
N ASN A 24 28.53 5.70 19.45
CA ASN A 24 27.54 6.66 18.97
C ASN A 24 27.68 7.06 17.49
N GLY A 25 28.32 6.20 16.69
CA GLY A 25 28.54 6.41 15.27
C GLY A 25 29.65 7.43 14.94
N PRO A 26 29.86 7.70 13.65
CA PRO A 26 29.24 7.00 12.52
C PRO A 26 29.89 5.64 12.21
N SER A 27 31.14 5.44 12.61
CA SER A 27 31.92 4.25 12.27
C SER A 27 31.73 3.08 13.22
N SER A 28 31.11 3.31 14.38
CA SER A 28 30.93 2.26 15.40
C SER A 28 29.77 2.45 16.34
N TYR A 29 29.30 1.32 16.83
CA TYR A 29 28.19 1.20 17.76
C TYR A 29 28.48 0.04 18.73
N ASP A 30 27.73 -0.08 19.82
CA ASP A 30 27.61 -1.33 20.55
C ASP A 30 26.23 -1.95 20.32
N CYS A 31 25.98 -3.11 20.96
CA CYS A 31 24.74 -3.86 20.80
C CYS A 31 23.51 -2.98 21.08
N SER A 32 23.48 -2.31 22.23
CA SER A 32 22.34 -1.50 22.63
C SER A 32 22.25 -0.16 21.93
N SER A 33 23.37 0.55 21.70
CA SER A 33 23.33 1.83 20.99
C SER A 33 22.84 1.62 19.56
N SER A 34 23.26 0.55 18.88
CA SER A 34 22.76 0.23 17.54
C SER A 34 21.24 0.07 17.50
N VAL A 35 20.64 -0.58 18.51
CA VAL A 35 19.18 -0.68 18.65
C VAL A 35 18.55 0.70 18.93
N TYR A 36 19.10 1.49 19.85
CA TYR A 36 18.60 2.85 20.12
C TYR A 36 18.61 3.73 18.85
N TYR A 37 19.70 3.76 18.10
CA TYR A 37 19.79 4.55 16.87
C TYR A 37 18.81 4.03 15.82
N ALA A 38 18.74 2.72 15.58
CA ALA A 38 17.78 2.14 14.64
C ALA A 38 16.32 2.52 14.99
N LEU A 39 15.96 2.52 16.28
CA LEU A 39 14.63 2.90 16.74
C LEU A 39 14.35 4.41 16.65
N LYS A 40 15.38 5.26 16.79
CA LYS A 40 15.26 6.70 16.60
C LYS A 40 15.03 7.05 15.14
N GLU A 41 15.77 6.41 14.24
CA GLU A 41 15.68 6.60 12.79
C GLU A 41 14.33 6.12 12.29
N ALA A 42 13.86 4.98 12.82
CA ALA A 42 12.51 4.50 12.58
C ALA A 42 11.38 5.36 13.17
N GLY A 43 11.66 6.46 13.88
CA GLY A 43 10.66 7.31 14.53
C GLY A 43 9.92 6.68 15.72
N ILE A 44 10.36 5.50 16.20
CA ILE A 44 9.76 4.82 17.36
C ILE A 44 10.19 5.51 18.65
N LEU A 45 11.47 5.88 18.72
CA LEU A 45 12.01 6.73 19.76
C LEU A 45 12.12 8.16 19.22
N PRO A 46 11.80 9.19 20.02
CA PRO A 46 12.05 10.57 19.63
C PRO A 46 13.52 10.80 19.26
N SER A 47 13.78 11.68 18.30
CA SER A 47 15.15 12.09 17.91
C SER A 47 15.95 12.67 19.09
N SER A 48 15.27 13.25 20.08
CA SER A 48 15.85 13.75 21.34
C SER A 48 16.07 12.67 22.41
N TYR A 49 15.61 11.44 22.21
CA TYR A 49 15.76 10.36 23.19
C TYR A 49 17.24 10.02 23.35
N TRP A 50 17.70 10.00 24.60
CA TRP A 50 19.10 9.76 24.94
C TRP A 50 19.51 8.30 24.61
N ILE A 51 20.78 8.09 24.28
CA ILE A 51 21.28 6.76 23.90
C ILE A 51 21.69 5.98 25.17
N GLY A 52 20.87 5.00 25.53
CA GLY A 52 21.08 4.17 26.71
C GLY A 52 21.95 2.95 26.49
N ASN A 53 21.97 2.07 27.49
CA ASN A 53 22.62 0.76 27.45
C ASN A 53 21.57 -0.37 27.46
N THR A 54 22.01 -1.62 27.44
CA THR A 54 21.13 -2.80 27.44
C THR A 54 20.18 -2.84 28.64
N ASP A 55 20.61 -2.36 29.82
CA ASP A 55 19.79 -2.35 31.03
C ASP A 55 18.67 -1.30 30.95
N THR A 56 18.99 -0.11 30.44
CA THR A 56 18.00 0.95 30.26
C THR A 56 17.07 0.69 29.07
N LEU A 57 17.46 -0.21 28.16
CA LEU A 57 16.67 -0.58 27.00
C LEU A 57 15.35 -1.25 27.39
N PHE A 58 15.35 -2.06 28.46
CA PHE A 58 14.11 -2.65 28.99
C PHE A 58 13.02 -1.58 29.23
N ASP A 59 13.38 -0.53 29.97
CA ASP A 59 12.48 0.60 30.25
C ASP A 59 12.13 1.42 29.02
N ALA A 60 13.11 1.64 28.14
CA ALA A 60 12.90 2.41 26.92
C ALA A 60 11.89 1.73 26.01
N LEU A 61 11.95 0.41 25.85
CA LEU A 61 10.99 -0.35 25.06
C LEU A 61 9.58 -0.26 25.67
N GLU A 62 9.44 -0.60 26.95
CA GLU A 62 8.13 -0.62 27.63
C GLU A 62 7.43 0.75 27.61
N LYS A 63 8.19 1.84 27.83
CA LYS A 63 7.65 3.21 27.76
C LYS A 63 7.29 3.66 26.35
N ASN A 64 7.84 3.00 25.32
CA ASN A 64 7.67 3.40 23.93
C ASN A 64 6.88 2.40 23.10
N GLY A 65 5.93 1.70 23.71
CA GLY A 65 4.93 0.92 22.97
C GLY A 65 5.35 -0.51 22.62
N TRP A 66 6.26 -1.07 23.41
CA TRP A 66 6.65 -2.47 23.32
C TRP A 66 6.10 -3.26 24.49
N VAL A 67 5.75 -4.51 24.23
CA VAL A 67 5.33 -5.48 25.25
C VAL A 67 6.24 -6.69 25.21
N ARG A 68 6.39 -7.38 26.35
CA ARG A 68 7.14 -8.63 26.39
C ARG A 68 6.43 -9.70 25.56
N VAL A 69 7.19 -10.45 24.78
CA VAL A 69 6.70 -11.68 24.14
C VAL A 69 6.61 -12.75 25.22
N PRO A 70 5.46 -13.43 25.37
CA PRO A 70 5.33 -14.51 26.35
C PRO A 70 6.19 -15.71 25.96
N THR A 71 6.84 -16.30 26.96
CA THR A 71 7.51 -17.59 26.86
C THR A 71 6.54 -18.71 27.26
N ASP A 72 6.65 -19.87 26.63
CA ASP A 72 5.88 -21.05 27.01
C ASP A 72 6.47 -21.74 28.26
N ALA A 73 5.93 -22.91 28.61
CA ALA A 73 6.34 -23.68 29.78
C ALA A 73 7.79 -24.21 29.71
N ASN A 74 8.37 -24.28 28.51
CA ASN A 74 9.76 -24.69 28.27
C ASN A 74 10.71 -23.49 28.23
N GLY A 75 10.17 -22.27 28.30
CA GLY A 75 10.90 -21.01 28.14
C GLY A 75 10.90 -20.50 26.71
N ASP A 76 10.39 -21.25 25.73
CA ASP A 76 10.48 -20.88 24.32
C ASP A 76 9.54 -19.71 24.00
N ALA A 77 10.04 -18.73 23.25
CA ALA A 77 9.24 -17.60 22.78
C ALA A 77 9.06 -17.69 21.26
N GLN A 78 7.83 -17.47 20.80
CA GLN A 78 7.50 -17.39 19.38
C GLN A 78 7.90 -16.02 18.82
N CYS A 79 9.21 -15.83 18.68
CA CYS A 79 9.80 -14.61 18.12
C CYS A 79 9.48 -14.49 16.63
N GLN A 80 9.35 -13.26 16.16
CA GLN A 80 9.12 -12.95 14.76
C GLN A 80 10.02 -11.80 14.31
N ARG A 81 10.12 -11.62 12.99
CA ARG A 81 10.79 -10.45 12.39
C ARG A 81 10.33 -9.16 13.08
N GLY A 82 11.29 -8.37 13.55
CA GLY A 82 11.06 -7.10 14.22
C GLY A 82 11.02 -7.15 15.74
N ASP A 83 10.92 -8.34 16.34
CA ASP A 83 11.05 -8.46 17.79
C ASP A 83 12.48 -8.11 18.21
N ILE A 84 12.61 -7.51 19.39
CA ILE A 84 13.92 -7.18 19.99
C ILE A 84 14.21 -8.23 21.05
N PHE A 85 15.39 -8.86 20.98
CA PHE A 85 15.90 -9.67 22.08
C PHE A 85 16.75 -8.82 23.01
N ILE A 86 16.65 -9.08 24.31
CA ILE A 86 17.59 -8.59 25.31
C ILE A 86 18.07 -9.81 26.09
N TRP A 87 19.36 -10.09 25.98
CA TRP A 87 20.06 -11.03 26.84
C TRP A 87 20.62 -10.28 28.04
N GLY A 88 20.31 -10.77 29.24
CA GLY A 88 20.70 -10.18 30.50
C GLY A 88 19.55 -10.09 31.51
N ILE A 89 19.90 -9.75 32.74
CA ILE A 89 18.95 -9.53 33.84
C ILE A 89 18.77 -8.02 34.03
N ARG A 90 17.53 -7.55 34.07
CA ARG A 90 17.21 -6.15 34.39
C ARG A 90 17.87 -5.72 35.71
N GLY A 91 18.51 -4.55 35.71
CA GLY A 91 19.34 -4.05 36.80
C GLY A 91 20.78 -4.60 36.83
N ASN A 92 21.14 -5.51 35.92
CA ASN A 92 22.44 -6.18 35.89
C ASN A 92 22.91 -6.51 34.46
N SER A 93 22.40 -5.83 33.43
CA SER A 93 22.74 -6.05 32.01
C SER A 93 23.73 -5.02 31.44
N GLY A 94 24.40 -4.25 32.29
CA GLY A 94 25.33 -3.20 31.86
C GLY A 94 26.65 -3.73 31.30
N GLY A 95 27.23 -3.00 30.34
CA GLY A 95 28.54 -3.34 29.75
C GLY A 95 28.51 -4.68 29.02
N ALA A 96 29.49 -5.54 29.32
CA ALA A 96 29.63 -6.86 28.69
C ALA A 96 28.62 -7.92 29.20
N LEU A 97 27.79 -7.59 30.19
CA LEU A 97 26.84 -8.53 30.82
C LEU A 97 25.49 -8.61 30.11
N GLY A 98 25.30 -7.84 29.04
CA GLY A 98 24.09 -7.87 28.24
C GLY A 98 24.37 -7.81 26.74
N HIS A 99 23.42 -8.32 25.95
CA HIS A 99 23.46 -8.25 24.49
C HIS A 99 22.05 -8.05 23.92
N THR A 100 21.94 -7.41 22.77
CA THR A 100 20.64 -7.10 22.16
C THR A 100 20.77 -6.88 20.66
N GLY A 101 19.63 -6.95 19.97
CA GLY A 101 19.48 -6.81 18.53
C GLY A 101 18.03 -7.05 18.11
N ILE A 102 17.78 -7.12 16.80
CA ILE A 102 16.44 -7.26 16.25
C ILE A 102 16.36 -8.57 15.44
N PHE A 103 15.29 -9.34 15.61
CA PHE A 103 15.01 -10.49 14.76
C PHE A 103 14.74 -10.06 13.32
N THR A 104 15.43 -10.69 12.36
CA THR A 104 15.21 -10.49 10.92
C THR A 104 14.16 -11.44 10.36
N ASP A 105 13.96 -12.56 11.05
CA ASP A 105 13.00 -13.63 10.82
C ASP A 105 12.91 -14.44 12.14
N PRO A 106 12.14 -15.53 12.24
CA PRO A 106 12.02 -16.28 13.48
C PRO A 106 13.34 -16.84 14.05
N ASP A 107 14.35 -17.07 13.20
CA ASP A 107 15.57 -17.80 13.59
C ASP A 107 16.82 -16.93 13.62
N ASN A 108 16.83 -15.80 12.90
CA ASN A 108 18.02 -14.97 12.71
C ASN A 108 17.83 -13.57 13.31
N VAL A 109 18.93 -13.01 13.79
CA VAL A 109 18.98 -11.68 14.40
C VAL A 109 20.04 -10.82 13.75
N ILE A 110 19.75 -9.54 13.58
CA ILE A 110 20.73 -8.51 13.25
C ILE A 110 21.12 -7.76 14.54
N ASN A 111 22.41 -7.69 14.82
CA ASN A 111 22.96 -7.07 16.03
C ASN A 111 24.29 -6.40 15.75
N CYS A 112 24.82 -5.64 16.72
CA CYS A 112 26.20 -5.17 16.70
C CYS A 112 27.00 -5.90 17.78
N ARG A 113 28.02 -6.69 17.42
CA ARG A 113 28.81 -7.48 18.38
C ARG A 113 30.31 -7.44 18.13
N TYR A 114 31.07 -7.79 19.16
CA TYR A 114 32.54 -7.86 19.12
C TYR A 114 33.03 -8.69 17.91
N GLN A 115 34.15 -8.26 17.31
CA GLN A 115 34.79 -8.79 16.09
C GLN A 115 34.01 -8.68 14.77
N ALA A 116 32.69 -8.48 14.79
CA ALA A 116 31.88 -8.45 13.57
C ALA A 116 31.29 -7.07 13.25
N GLY A 117 31.10 -6.20 14.26
CA GLY A 117 30.31 -5.00 14.08
C GLY A 117 28.84 -5.37 13.84
N ILE A 118 28.15 -4.69 12.91
CA ILE A 118 26.78 -5.08 12.56
C ILE A 118 26.78 -6.32 11.64
N VAL A 119 26.13 -7.38 12.11
CA VAL A 119 26.09 -8.69 11.45
C VAL A 119 24.74 -9.38 11.67
N VAL A 120 24.40 -10.33 10.78
CA VAL A 120 23.26 -11.23 10.97
C VAL A 120 23.81 -12.58 11.40
N ASP A 121 23.32 -13.09 12.53
CA ASP A 121 23.65 -14.42 13.06
C ASP A 121 22.35 -15.20 13.30
N ASN A 122 22.42 -16.53 13.28
CA ASN A 122 21.35 -17.35 13.84
C ASN A 122 21.27 -17.12 15.37
N HIS A 123 20.08 -16.86 15.89
CA HIS A 123 19.86 -16.49 17.28
C HIS A 123 20.33 -17.59 18.24
N ASP A 124 19.87 -18.82 18.04
CA ASP A 124 20.12 -19.92 18.98
C ASP A 124 21.59 -20.34 19.01
N TRP A 125 22.25 -20.33 17.86
CA TRP A 125 23.69 -20.52 17.78
C TRP A 125 24.44 -19.45 18.55
N LEU A 126 24.12 -18.16 18.33
CA LEU A 126 24.81 -17.06 19.00
C LEU A 126 24.51 -17.05 20.50
N TRP A 127 23.29 -17.39 20.90
CA TRP A 127 22.86 -17.47 22.30
C TRP A 127 23.62 -18.58 23.04
N SER A 128 23.72 -19.76 22.43
CA SER A 128 24.52 -20.87 22.95
C SER A 128 26.01 -20.52 23.04
N ALA A 129 26.57 -19.89 22.00
CA ALA A 129 27.95 -19.42 21.98
C ALA A 129 28.24 -18.34 23.04
N SER A 130 27.20 -17.64 23.51
CA SER A 130 27.27 -16.62 24.56
C SER A 130 27.04 -17.18 25.97
N GLY A 131 26.99 -18.50 26.12
CA GLY A 131 26.81 -19.16 27.41
C GLY A 131 25.37 -19.21 27.91
N CYS A 132 24.39 -19.16 27.00
CA CYS A 132 22.96 -19.27 27.29
C CYS A 132 22.46 -18.25 28.34
N PRO A 133 22.70 -16.94 28.17
CA PRO A 133 22.26 -15.93 29.13
C PRO A 133 20.73 -15.88 29.26
N PRO A 134 20.19 -15.45 30.41
CA PRO A 134 18.76 -15.17 30.54
C PRO A 134 18.30 -14.20 29.44
N TYR A 135 17.13 -14.40 28.88
CA TYR A 135 16.61 -13.54 27.82
C TYR A 135 15.24 -12.94 28.15
N THR A 136 14.93 -11.86 27.45
CA THR A 136 13.59 -11.30 27.34
C THR A 136 13.43 -10.82 25.91
N PHE A 137 12.25 -11.06 25.32
CA PHE A 137 11.93 -10.60 23.98
C PHE A 137 10.82 -9.55 24.05
N TYR A 138 10.88 -8.56 23.16
CA TYR A 138 9.92 -7.47 23.09
C TYR A 138 9.34 -7.36 21.69
N ARG A 139 8.03 -7.16 21.62
CA ARG A 139 7.27 -6.92 20.39
C ARG A 139 6.67 -5.54 20.40
N TYR A 140 6.83 -4.82 19.30
CA TYR A 140 6.24 -3.51 19.14
C TYR A 140 4.73 -3.63 18.87
N VAL A 141 3.93 -2.97 19.70
CA VAL A 141 2.46 -2.91 19.58
C VAL A 141 1.95 -1.48 19.42
N GLY A 142 2.85 -0.49 19.38
CA GLY A 142 2.53 0.93 19.36
C GLY A 142 2.39 1.52 20.76
N LYS A 143 2.66 2.83 20.89
CA LYS A 143 2.41 3.55 22.16
C LYS A 143 0.91 3.58 22.43
N PRO A 144 0.45 3.26 23.66
CA PRO A 144 -0.93 3.50 24.04
C PRO A 144 -1.24 4.99 23.85
N ALA A 145 -2.34 5.27 23.14
CA ALA A 145 -2.86 6.59 22.88
C ALA A 145 -2.97 7.41 24.17
N GLN A 146 -2.21 8.51 24.30
CA GLN A 146 -2.47 9.48 25.36
C GLN A 146 -3.77 10.22 25.03
N ALA A 147 -4.71 10.21 25.99
CA ALA A 147 -6.08 10.69 25.82
C ALA A 147 -6.14 12.21 25.61
N ALA A 148 -6.12 12.60 24.33
CA ALA A 148 -6.88 13.65 23.64
C ALA A 148 -6.34 13.67 22.20
N GLN A 149 -6.48 12.55 21.49
CA GLN A 149 -5.88 12.42 20.17
C GLN A 149 -6.59 13.33 19.18
N ARG A 150 -5.91 14.40 18.79
CA ARG A 150 -6.24 15.17 17.60
C ARG A 150 -6.31 14.20 16.43
N ARG A 151 -7.49 14.06 15.85
CA ARG A 151 -7.74 13.20 14.70
C ARG A 151 -7.95 14.05 13.47
N VAL A 152 -7.39 13.60 12.36
CA VAL A 152 -7.50 14.26 11.07
C VAL A 152 -7.84 13.25 9.97
N ALA A 153 -8.31 13.74 8.83
CA ALA A 153 -8.49 12.94 7.62
C ALA A 153 -7.75 13.58 6.44
N LEU A 154 -7.41 12.75 5.46
CA LEU A 154 -6.90 13.17 4.15
C LEU A 154 -8.08 13.12 3.16
N PRO A 155 -8.74 14.25 2.85
CA PRO A 155 -10.08 14.26 2.26
C PRO A 155 -10.08 14.07 0.74
N GLU A 156 -8.96 14.34 0.08
CA GLU A 156 -8.88 14.47 -1.37
C GLU A 156 -8.80 13.10 -2.09
N VAL A 157 -8.86 13.16 -3.42
CA VAL A 157 -8.36 12.10 -4.30
C VAL A 157 -6.92 12.44 -4.60
N TYR A 158 -6.02 11.52 -4.33
CA TYR A 158 -4.58 11.70 -4.51
C TYR A 158 -4.09 10.94 -5.72
N TYR A 159 -2.93 11.36 -6.23
CA TYR A 159 -2.26 10.73 -7.36
C TYR A 159 -1.01 10.00 -6.85
N ALA A 160 -0.83 8.75 -7.27
CA ALA A 160 0.35 7.96 -6.95
C ALA A 160 1.48 8.33 -7.92
N ASP A 161 2.24 9.37 -7.59
CA ASP A 161 3.37 9.84 -8.40
C ASP A 161 4.40 8.71 -8.65
N GLU A 162 4.62 7.87 -7.64
CA GLU A 162 5.46 6.68 -7.72
C GLU A 162 4.97 5.64 -6.71
N VAL A 163 5.00 4.35 -7.08
CA VAL A 163 4.79 3.24 -6.15
C VAL A 163 6.05 2.38 -6.14
N ALA A 164 6.67 2.25 -4.97
CA ALA A 164 7.90 1.49 -4.80
C ALA A 164 7.83 0.64 -3.52
N THR A 165 8.61 -0.44 -3.50
CA THR A 165 8.85 -1.16 -2.26
C THR A 165 10.11 -0.61 -1.61
N VAL A 166 9.91 0.18 -0.55
CA VAL A 166 11.00 0.75 0.26
C VAL A 166 10.86 0.23 1.67
N PHE A 167 11.96 -0.20 2.28
CA PHE A 167 11.97 -0.86 3.59
C PHE A 167 11.00 -2.06 3.65
N ASN A 168 10.98 -2.90 2.61
CA ASN A 168 10.08 -4.06 2.51
C ASN A 168 8.57 -3.73 2.66
N ILE A 169 8.20 -2.45 2.53
CA ILE A 169 6.82 -1.96 2.56
C ILE A 169 6.52 -1.41 1.17
N ARG A 170 5.41 -1.83 0.56
CA ARG A 170 4.91 -1.24 -0.68
C ARG A 170 4.29 0.11 -0.35
N GLN A 171 4.91 1.18 -0.82
CA GLN A 171 4.60 2.55 -0.45
C GLN A 171 4.26 3.40 -1.68
N ILE A 172 3.47 4.45 -1.45
CA ILE A 172 3.05 5.41 -2.46
C ILE A 172 3.74 6.74 -2.15
N ARG A 173 4.46 7.27 -3.14
CA ARG A 173 4.88 8.66 -3.18
C ARG A 173 3.72 9.51 -3.68
N CYS A 174 3.38 10.52 -2.89
CA CYS A 174 2.36 11.52 -3.24
C CYS A 174 2.95 12.91 -3.01
N ASN A 175 3.40 13.55 -4.08
CA ASN A 175 4.02 14.87 -4.06
C ASN A 175 3.06 15.96 -3.59
N ARG A 176 1.75 15.69 -3.59
CA ARG A 176 0.75 16.62 -3.09
C ARG A 176 0.78 16.77 -1.56
N LEU A 177 1.35 15.81 -0.83
CA LEU A 177 1.35 15.79 0.64
C LEU A 177 2.61 16.35 1.28
N THR A 178 3.67 16.64 0.52
CA THR A 178 4.94 17.15 1.04
C THR A 178 5.66 18.00 -0.01
N HIS A 179 6.47 18.97 0.40
CA HIS A 179 7.33 19.73 -0.51
C HIS A 179 8.67 19.04 -0.79
N ALA A 180 9.19 18.31 0.19
CA ALA A 180 10.39 17.49 0.07
C ALA A 180 10.00 16.06 0.38
N PHE A 181 10.01 15.19 -0.64
CA PHE A 181 9.62 13.81 -0.46
C PHE A 181 10.84 12.96 -0.06
N ASP A 182 10.67 12.24 1.04
CA ASP A 182 11.54 11.15 1.45
C ASP A 182 10.70 9.88 1.73
N TRP A 183 11.22 8.71 1.35
CA TRP A 183 10.49 7.45 1.50
C TRP A 183 10.37 6.99 2.95
N GLU A 184 11.30 7.40 3.82
CA GLU A 184 11.23 7.15 5.24
C GLU A 184 10.13 8.01 5.85
N ASP A 185 10.10 9.30 5.55
CA ASP A 185 9.19 10.20 6.23
C ASP A 185 7.80 10.29 5.60
N ASN A 186 7.66 10.20 4.29
CA ASN A 186 6.42 10.55 3.60
C ASN A 186 5.74 9.39 2.84
N GLY A 187 6.41 8.24 2.73
CA GLY A 187 5.90 7.09 1.99
C GLY A 187 4.61 6.53 2.60
N ILE A 188 3.50 6.56 1.83
CA ILE A 188 2.20 6.08 2.31
C ILE A 188 2.11 4.57 2.10
N PRO A 189 1.89 3.73 3.14
CA PRO A 189 1.67 2.31 2.93
C PRO A 189 0.47 2.03 2.01
N VAL A 190 0.64 1.21 0.97
CA VAL A 190 -0.49 0.86 0.06
C VAL A 190 -1.66 0.25 0.82
N SER A 191 -1.40 -0.43 1.95
CA SER A 191 -2.42 -1.08 2.80
C SER A 191 -3.44 -0.14 3.43
N VAL A 192 -3.16 1.18 3.51
CA VAL A 192 -4.12 2.17 4.04
C VAL A 192 -4.90 2.90 2.94
N ALA A 193 -4.59 2.63 1.68
CA ALA A 193 -5.16 3.32 0.53
C ALA A 193 -6.09 2.40 -0.28
N VAL A 194 -7.07 3.00 -0.94
CA VAL A 194 -7.95 2.32 -1.90
C VAL A 194 -7.80 2.95 -3.27
N LYS A 195 -7.72 2.12 -4.30
CA LYS A 195 -7.63 2.57 -5.68
C LYS A 195 -8.94 3.23 -6.11
N THR A 196 -8.83 4.37 -6.77
CA THR A 196 -9.98 5.08 -7.33
C THR A 196 -9.70 5.56 -8.74
N ASP A 197 -10.75 5.97 -9.45
CA ASP A 197 -10.57 6.85 -10.60
C ASP A 197 -10.31 8.30 -10.14
N LYS A 198 -10.04 9.19 -11.09
CA LYS A 198 -9.78 10.62 -10.84
C LYS A 198 -10.94 11.35 -10.17
N ASP A 199 -12.16 10.84 -10.30
CA ASP A 199 -13.38 11.43 -9.73
C ASP A 199 -13.66 10.85 -8.33
N GLY A 200 -12.83 9.91 -7.86
CA GLY A 200 -12.90 9.32 -6.52
C GLY A 200 -13.82 8.11 -6.41
N TYR A 201 -14.23 7.50 -7.52
CA TYR A 201 -14.99 6.25 -7.50
C TYR A 201 -14.08 5.03 -7.36
N LEU A 202 -14.55 4.03 -6.63
CA LEU A 202 -13.80 2.81 -6.33
C LEU A 202 -13.43 2.05 -7.62
N LEU A 203 -12.17 1.64 -7.71
CA LEU A 203 -11.67 0.71 -8.73
C LEU A 203 -11.12 -0.54 -8.06
N ASP A 204 -11.20 -1.66 -8.77
CA ASP A 204 -10.59 -2.92 -8.35
C ASP A 204 -9.08 -2.96 -8.67
N GLY A 205 -8.36 -3.82 -7.95
CA GLY A 205 -6.94 -4.10 -8.16
C GLY A 205 -5.99 -3.25 -7.31
N GLU A 206 -4.70 -3.60 -7.43
CA GLU A 206 -3.60 -2.93 -6.73
C GLU A 206 -3.37 -1.50 -7.25
N ILE A 207 -2.99 -0.60 -6.35
CA ILE A 207 -2.53 0.76 -6.69
C ILE A 207 -1.13 0.66 -7.30
N ASN A 208 -0.89 1.27 -8.46
CA ASN A 208 0.40 1.34 -9.14
C ASN A 208 0.76 2.81 -9.43
N THR A 209 2.01 3.04 -9.86
CA THR A 209 2.45 4.35 -10.34
C THR A 209 1.49 4.87 -11.41
N GLY A 210 1.00 6.09 -11.21
CA GLY A 210 0.06 6.76 -12.11
C GLY A 210 -1.42 6.51 -11.82
N ASP A 211 -1.76 5.70 -10.82
CA ASP A 211 -3.14 5.52 -10.37
C ASP A 211 -3.60 6.65 -9.44
N TYR A 212 -4.92 6.79 -9.30
CA TYR A 212 -5.53 7.62 -8.26
C TYR A 212 -5.93 6.77 -7.07
N PHE A 213 -5.92 7.37 -5.89
CA PHE A 213 -6.27 6.68 -4.66
C PHE A 213 -6.91 7.61 -3.62
N ARG A 214 -7.53 7.02 -2.61
CA ARG A 214 -7.98 7.71 -1.40
C ARG A 214 -7.51 6.98 -0.15
N ILE A 215 -7.34 7.73 0.93
CA ILE A 215 -7.07 7.19 2.27
C ILE A 215 -8.39 7.25 3.03
N VAL A 216 -8.91 6.08 3.41
CA VAL A 216 -10.25 5.95 4.01
C VAL A 216 -10.16 6.14 5.52
N GLY A 217 -11.15 6.83 6.07
CA GLY A 217 -11.30 7.06 7.50
C GLY A 217 -10.51 8.26 8.00
N GLY A 218 -10.28 8.27 9.32
CA GLY A 218 -9.52 9.27 10.03
C GLY A 218 -8.35 8.65 10.78
N THR A 219 -7.26 9.40 10.88
CA THR A 219 -6.01 9.01 11.53
C THR A 219 -5.70 9.92 12.72
N GLU A 220 -4.92 9.39 13.65
CA GLU A 220 -4.36 10.14 14.77
C GLU A 220 -3.18 10.98 14.30
N VAL A 221 -3.02 12.17 14.89
CA VAL A 221 -1.80 12.98 14.83
C VAL A 221 -0.88 12.52 15.95
N LEU A 222 0.35 12.16 15.60
CA LEU A 222 1.40 11.68 16.51
C LEU A 222 2.35 12.80 16.94
N SER A 223 2.67 13.70 16.02
CA SER A 223 3.59 14.82 16.24
C SER A 223 3.31 15.96 15.26
N GLU A 224 3.88 17.13 15.52
CA GLU A 224 3.81 18.32 14.67
C GLU A 224 5.17 18.99 14.62
N GLU A 225 5.60 19.39 13.43
CA GLU A 225 6.88 20.07 13.20
C GLU A 225 6.71 21.22 12.20
N VAL A 226 7.66 22.16 12.22
CA VAL A 226 7.73 23.27 11.27
C VAL A 226 9.11 23.24 10.63
N GLU A 227 9.13 23.07 9.31
CA GLU A 227 10.35 22.99 8.51
C GLU A 227 10.18 23.86 7.27
N ASP A 228 11.19 24.67 6.95
CA ASP A 228 11.19 25.61 5.81
C ASP A 228 9.91 26.47 5.69
N GLY A 229 9.37 26.89 6.84
CA GLY A 229 8.16 27.72 6.91
C GLY A 229 6.83 26.98 6.69
N HIS A 230 6.87 25.66 6.52
CA HIS A 230 5.69 24.81 6.35
C HIS A 230 5.44 23.99 7.61
N LYS A 231 4.17 23.86 8.00
CA LYS A 231 3.76 23.04 9.12
C LYS A 231 3.48 21.62 8.65
N TYR A 232 4.09 20.63 9.29
CA TYR A 232 3.90 19.21 9.04
C TYR A 232 3.25 18.53 10.24
N LEU A 233 2.47 17.50 9.95
CA LEU A 233 1.86 16.61 10.94
C LEU A 233 2.32 15.20 10.65
N GLN A 234 2.73 14.49 11.70
CA GLN A 234 2.99 13.06 11.61
C GLN A 234 1.69 12.31 11.86
N LEU A 235 1.20 11.57 10.87
CA LEU A 235 -0.05 10.83 10.91
C LEU A 235 0.20 9.34 11.08
N ARG A 236 -0.58 8.69 11.96
CA ARG A 236 -0.54 7.23 12.11
C ARG A 236 -1.09 6.50 10.87
N MET A 237 -0.25 5.81 10.13
CA MET A 237 -0.65 4.98 8.99
C MET A 237 -0.22 3.54 9.20
N ALA A 238 -1.20 2.64 9.35
CA ALA A 238 -0.96 1.24 9.73
C ALA A 238 -0.08 1.14 10.99
N SER A 239 1.09 0.52 10.89
CA SER A 239 2.09 0.40 11.97
C SER A 239 3.19 1.46 11.89
N ASP A 240 3.01 2.53 11.10
CA ASP A 240 3.97 3.62 10.92
C ASP A 240 3.38 5.02 11.15
N GLY A 241 4.25 6.02 11.21
CA GLY A 241 3.92 7.43 11.09
C GLY A 241 4.43 7.98 9.75
N ILE A 242 3.62 8.80 9.08
CA ILE A 242 4.05 9.55 7.88
C ILE A 242 3.92 11.04 8.12
N TRP A 243 4.85 11.84 7.63
CA TRP A 243 4.79 13.29 7.64
C TRP A 243 4.03 13.81 6.43
N VAL A 244 3.05 14.68 6.68
CA VAL A 244 2.29 15.36 5.63
C VAL A 244 2.10 16.83 5.98
N LEU A 245 1.89 17.66 4.96
CA LEU A 245 1.55 19.07 5.12
C LEU A 245 0.25 19.24 5.91
N ALA A 246 0.29 20.06 6.96
CA ALA A 246 -0.86 20.34 7.81
C ALA A 246 -2.02 20.98 7.03
N GLU A 247 -1.74 21.73 5.96
CA GLU A 247 -2.78 22.30 5.09
C GLU A 247 -3.52 21.26 4.23
N ARG A 248 -3.01 20.03 4.12
CA ARG A 248 -3.61 18.94 3.33
C ARG A 248 -4.56 18.08 4.15
N VAL A 249 -4.68 18.31 5.46
CA VAL A 249 -5.53 17.52 6.35
C VAL A 249 -6.78 18.28 6.76
N ARG A 250 -7.81 17.52 7.16
CA ARG A 250 -9.07 18.03 7.73
C ARG A 250 -9.22 17.55 9.16
N GLU A 251 -9.38 18.46 10.12
CA GLU A 251 -9.69 18.13 11.51
C GLU A 251 -11.00 17.34 11.65
N LEU A 252 -11.00 16.39 12.59
CA LEU A 252 -12.15 15.55 12.88
C LEU A 252 -12.70 15.84 14.28
N SER A 253 -14.02 15.94 14.37
CA SER A 253 -14.73 15.94 15.65
C SER A 253 -14.86 14.51 16.18
N SER A 254 -15.25 14.36 17.45
CA SER A 254 -15.31 13.05 18.14
C SER A 254 -16.15 11.98 17.43
N ASN A 255 -17.15 12.38 16.65
CA ASN A 255 -18.06 11.46 15.93
C ASN A 255 -17.78 11.40 14.41
N ASP A 256 -16.76 12.11 13.91
CA ASP A 256 -16.42 12.11 12.50
C ASP A 256 -15.52 10.91 12.16
N ALA A 257 -16.03 10.05 11.28
CA ALA A 257 -15.33 8.86 10.82
C ALA A 257 -14.15 9.19 9.88
N GLY A 258 -14.08 10.41 9.35
CA GLY A 258 -13.05 10.86 8.42
C GLY A 258 -13.47 10.73 6.95
N THR A 259 -12.53 10.39 6.07
CA THR A 259 -12.78 10.27 4.63
C THR A 259 -13.65 9.05 4.35
N THR A 260 -14.78 9.23 3.68
CA THR A 260 -15.72 8.15 3.41
C THR A 260 -15.14 7.13 2.43
N ARG A 261 -15.55 5.86 2.57
CA ARG A 261 -15.16 4.81 1.64
C ARG A 261 -15.78 5.06 0.26
N PRO A 262 -14.97 5.12 -0.82
CA PRO A 262 -15.44 5.23 -2.20
C PRO A 262 -16.46 4.16 -2.57
N GLN A 263 -17.42 4.54 -3.40
CA GLN A 263 -18.37 3.62 -4.00
C GLN A 263 -18.00 3.36 -5.47
N PRO A 264 -18.38 2.20 -6.04
CA PRO A 264 -18.27 1.99 -7.48
C PRO A 264 -19.00 3.09 -8.25
N ARG A 265 -18.51 3.40 -9.45
CA ARG A 265 -19.18 4.38 -10.32
C ARG A 265 -20.62 3.91 -10.59
N PRO A 266 -21.63 4.76 -10.38
CA PRO A 266 -23.00 4.43 -10.75
C PRO A 266 -23.01 4.03 -12.22
N GLN A 267 -23.56 2.86 -12.53
CA GLN A 267 -23.76 2.50 -13.92
C GLN A 267 -24.70 3.54 -14.55
N PRO A 268 -24.43 3.98 -15.79
CA PRO A 268 -25.36 4.84 -16.51
C PRO A 268 -26.74 4.21 -16.45
N GLN A 269 -27.69 4.87 -15.79
CA GLN A 269 -29.08 4.47 -15.90
C GLN A 269 -29.44 4.50 -17.39
N PRO A 270 -30.09 3.46 -17.93
CA PRO A 270 -30.68 3.56 -19.26
C PRO A 270 -31.48 4.85 -19.29
N ALA A 271 -31.24 5.68 -20.31
CA ALA A 271 -32.00 6.91 -20.47
C ALA A 271 -33.48 6.62 -20.24
N PRO A 272 -34.21 7.44 -19.46
CA PRO A 272 -35.65 7.28 -19.33
C PRO A 272 -36.19 7.13 -20.74
N LYS A 273 -36.87 6.00 -21.03
CA LYS A 273 -37.59 5.86 -22.30
C LYS A 273 -38.46 7.10 -22.38
N THR A 274 -38.15 7.99 -23.31
CA THR A 274 -39.00 9.14 -23.61
C THR A 274 -40.40 8.54 -23.77
N PRO A 275 -41.40 8.94 -22.96
CA PRO A 275 -42.76 8.51 -23.22
C PRO A 275 -43.02 8.88 -24.67
N GLU A 276 -43.40 7.90 -25.50
CA GLU A 276 -43.94 8.19 -26.83
C GLU A 276 -44.98 9.27 -26.64
N ILE A 277 -44.67 10.47 -27.13
CA ILE A 277 -45.64 11.55 -27.20
C ILE A 277 -46.69 10.99 -28.16
N GLN A 278 -47.80 10.51 -27.58
CA GLN A 278 -49.04 10.31 -28.32
C GLN A 278 -49.30 11.61 -29.04
N GLN A 279 -49.16 11.58 -30.37
CA GLN A 279 -49.47 12.71 -31.23
C GLN A 279 -50.87 13.19 -30.87
N THR A 280 -50.95 14.43 -30.40
CA THR A 280 -52.20 15.14 -30.18
C THR A 280 -53.01 15.12 -31.49
N PRO A 281 -54.30 14.76 -31.46
CA PRO A 281 -55.11 14.74 -32.68
C PRO A 281 -55.27 16.17 -33.23
N GLN A 282 -54.92 16.38 -34.50
CA GLN A 282 -55.28 17.59 -35.24
C GLN A 282 -56.81 17.70 -35.40
N PRO A 283 -57.38 18.93 -35.51
CA PRO A 283 -58.82 19.14 -35.62
C PRO A 283 -59.40 18.56 -36.91
N LYS A 284 -60.56 17.90 -36.79
CA LYS A 284 -61.34 17.31 -37.88
C LYS A 284 -61.83 18.36 -38.88
N GLU A 285 -61.38 18.29 -40.13
CA GLU A 285 -62.15 18.78 -41.28
C GLU A 285 -63.13 17.70 -41.76
N LYS A 286 -64.33 18.12 -42.17
CA LYS A 286 -65.45 17.26 -42.61
C LYS A 286 -65.18 16.60 -43.98
N PRO A 287 -65.82 15.46 -44.28
CA PRO A 287 -65.48 14.61 -45.42
C PRO A 287 -66.05 15.14 -46.75
N GLN A 288 -65.25 15.09 -47.82
CA GLN A 288 -65.75 15.04 -49.19
C GLN A 288 -65.30 13.71 -49.84
N GLU A 289 -66.28 13.00 -50.38
CA GLU A 289 -66.16 11.69 -51.02
C GLU A 289 -65.57 11.79 -52.45
N GLN A 290 -64.47 11.03 -52.66
CA GLN A 290 -64.05 10.24 -53.85
C GLN A 290 -64.09 10.83 -55.28
N PRO A 291 -63.06 10.53 -56.10
CA PRO A 291 -62.99 9.22 -56.77
C PRO A 291 -61.68 8.45 -56.55
N LEU A 292 -61.78 7.12 -56.52
CA LEU A 292 -60.67 6.15 -56.49
C LEU A 292 -59.68 6.37 -57.65
N ALA A 293 -58.40 6.56 -57.32
CA ALA A 293 -57.28 6.41 -58.25
C ALA A 293 -56.72 4.97 -58.17
N PRO A 294 -56.25 4.40 -59.29
CA PRO A 294 -56.10 2.96 -59.48
C PRO A 294 -54.98 2.34 -58.64
N GLN A 295 -55.17 1.07 -58.24
CA GLN A 295 -54.15 0.28 -57.55
C GLN A 295 -52.99 -0.09 -58.50
N PRO A 296 -51.76 -0.19 -57.99
CA PRO A 296 -50.58 -0.52 -58.80
C PRO A 296 -50.72 -1.89 -59.44
N THR A 297 -50.25 -2.01 -60.68
CA THR A 297 -50.30 -3.27 -61.44
C THR A 297 -49.06 -4.12 -61.16
N ASN A 298 -49.14 -5.42 -61.47
CA ASN A 298 -48.04 -6.37 -61.27
C ASN A 298 -46.75 -6.02 -62.03
N GLU A 299 -46.78 -5.08 -62.99
CA GLU A 299 -45.57 -4.56 -63.66
C GLU A 299 -44.75 -3.58 -62.81
N ASP A 300 -45.38 -2.83 -61.89
CA ASP A 300 -44.69 -1.88 -61.01
C ASP A 300 -43.91 -2.60 -59.89
N ILE A 301 -44.39 -3.77 -59.46
CA ILE A 301 -43.71 -4.64 -58.49
C ILE A 301 -42.46 -5.30 -59.11
N MET A 302 -42.47 -5.57 -60.41
CA MET A 302 -41.36 -6.23 -61.12
C MET A 302 -40.19 -5.30 -61.45
N ARG A 303 -40.35 -3.96 -61.35
CA ARG A 303 -39.22 -3.01 -61.46
C ARG A 303 -38.39 -2.89 -60.17
N GLY A 304 -38.94 -3.28 -59.02
CA GLY A 304 -38.23 -3.26 -57.72
C GLY A 304 -37.29 -4.44 -57.47
N LEU A 305 -37.33 -5.47 -58.31
CA LEU A 305 -36.53 -6.70 -58.18
C LEU A 305 -35.45 -6.80 -59.28
N SER A 306 -34.67 -5.73 -59.47
CA SER A 306 -33.46 -5.80 -60.30
C SER A 306 -32.27 -6.25 -59.44
N VAL A 307 -32.17 -7.56 -59.23
CA VAL A 307 -31.00 -8.19 -58.65
C VAL A 307 -29.82 -7.98 -59.60
N ASN A 308 -28.77 -7.32 -59.10
CA ASN A 308 -27.59 -6.96 -59.87
C ASN A 308 -26.85 -8.24 -60.32
N LYS A 309 -27.03 -8.68 -61.57
CA LYS A 309 -26.46 -9.92 -62.15
C LYS A 309 -24.94 -10.03 -61.92
N GLY A 310 -24.22 -8.91 -61.92
CA GLY A 310 -22.77 -8.88 -61.67
C GLY A 310 -22.35 -9.23 -60.24
N LEU A 311 -23.25 -9.11 -59.25
CA LEU A 311 -22.99 -9.51 -57.87
C LEU A 311 -23.16 -11.03 -57.69
N LEU A 312 -24.15 -11.62 -58.35
CA LEU A 312 -24.39 -13.07 -58.31
C LEU A 312 -23.30 -13.87 -59.03
N GLU A 313 -22.82 -13.41 -60.18
CA GLU A 313 -21.70 -14.08 -60.89
C GLU A 313 -20.41 -14.06 -60.05
N LYS A 314 -20.15 -12.96 -59.33
CA LYS A 314 -19.00 -12.85 -58.42
C LYS A 314 -19.13 -13.79 -57.22
N ILE A 315 -20.32 -13.90 -56.63
CA ILE A 315 -20.57 -14.82 -55.51
C ILE A 315 -20.41 -16.29 -55.96
N LEU A 316 -20.93 -16.65 -57.14
CA LEU A 316 -20.78 -18.00 -57.71
C LEU A 316 -19.32 -18.34 -58.04
N ALA A 317 -18.54 -17.39 -58.56
CA ALA A 317 -17.13 -17.60 -58.86
C ALA A 317 -16.29 -17.85 -57.59
N VAL A 318 -16.62 -17.17 -56.49
CA VAL A 318 -15.96 -17.38 -55.19
C VAL A 318 -16.32 -18.75 -54.61
N LEU A 319 -17.60 -19.15 -54.67
CA LEU A 319 -18.04 -20.47 -54.21
C LEU A 319 -17.37 -21.62 -54.98
N ASN A 320 -17.24 -21.52 -56.31
CA ASN A 320 -16.58 -22.55 -57.11
C ASN A 320 -15.08 -22.68 -56.77
N LYS A 321 -14.37 -21.57 -56.52
CA LYS A 321 -12.97 -21.61 -56.08
C LYS A 321 -12.79 -22.27 -54.72
N ILE A 322 -13.73 -22.06 -53.79
CA ILE A 322 -13.70 -22.72 -52.49
C ILE A 322 -13.93 -24.23 -52.64
N VAL A 323 -14.87 -24.64 -53.50
CA VAL A 323 -15.13 -26.06 -53.78
C VAL A 323 -13.92 -26.73 -54.44
N GLU A 324 -13.27 -26.09 -55.41
CA GLU A 324 -12.05 -26.60 -56.06
C GLU A 324 -10.86 -26.71 -55.09
N PHE A 325 -10.69 -25.73 -54.20
CA PHE A 325 -9.67 -25.76 -53.16
C PHE A 325 -9.89 -26.93 -52.19
N LEU A 326 -11.12 -27.12 -51.72
CA LEU A 326 -11.48 -28.21 -50.82
C LEU A 326 -11.33 -29.58 -51.52
N THR A 327 -11.78 -29.72 -52.77
CA THR A 327 -11.62 -30.99 -53.53
C THR A 327 -10.17 -31.28 -53.90
N GLY A 328 -9.31 -30.27 -54.04
CA GLY A 328 -7.87 -30.41 -54.22
C GLY A 328 -7.16 -30.94 -52.96
N ILE A 329 -7.58 -30.49 -51.77
CA ILE A 329 -7.07 -30.98 -50.48
C ILE A 329 -7.43 -32.46 -50.26
N PHE A 330 -8.63 -32.90 -50.68
CA PHE A 330 -9.07 -34.29 -50.52
C PHE A 330 -8.56 -35.26 -51.60
N LYS A 331 -8.03 -34.78 -52.74
CA LYS A 331 -7.40 -35.63 -53.77
C LYS A 331 -5.92 -35.97 -53.52
N GLY A 332 -5.30 -35.40 -52.49
CA GLY A 332 -3.92 -35.72 -52.07
C GLY A 332 -3.75 -36.90 -51.12
N PHE A 333 -4.85 -37.54 -50.68
CA PHE A 333 -4.83 -38.63 -49.69
C PHE A 333 -5.17 -40.03 -50.24
N ASN A 334 -5.15 -40.20 -51.56
CA ASN A 334 -5.19 -41.52 -52.20
C ASN A 334 -4.07 -41.64 -53.25
N LYS A 335 -2.85 -41.83 -52.75
CA LYS A 335 -1.82 -42.68 -53.35
C LYS A 335 -0.89 -43.22 -52.27
#